data_AF-K3WPY0-F1
#
_entry.id   AF-K3WPY0-F1
#
_cell.length_a   1.000
_cell.length_b   1.000
_cell.length_c   1.000
_cell.angle_alpha   90.00
_cell.angle_beta   90.00
_cell.angle_gamma   90.00
#
_symmetry.space_group_name_H-M   'P 1'
#
loop_
_entity.id
_entity.type
_entity.pdbx_description
1 polymer ?
#
loop_
_entity_poly.entity_id
_entity_poly.type
_entity_poly.pdbx_seq_one_letter_code
_entity_poly.pdbx_strand_id
1 'polypeptide(L)'
;MQLRRIYLRYFPPGLRLEYALSSGAVERKTVDLLHVSAESNIQHVVAQLLAREKLLTKAVAPKLSELLHRLVEKQLSLVSAREDSFQLHSVHRAHALPMTNFTCSKHARVVATCSYDKTIKVFRPFEKKLVADDKTTLSGHEGVVFCVAFNKPHANLLLSGSFDKTCRIWDVDKKTCKGVFKGAP
;
A
#
# COMPACT_ATOMS: atom_id res chain seq x y z
N MET A 1 -25.33 -6.58 -14.00
CA MET A 1 -24.21 -6.20 -13.10
C MET A 1 -24.78 -5.28 -12.04
N GLN A 2 -24.56 -5.55 -10.76
CA GLN A 2 -25.10 -4.75 -9.67
C GLN A 2 -23.98 -4.09 -8.89
N LEU A 3 -24.00 -2.76 -8.79
CA LEU A 3 -23.05 -2.01 -7.96
C LEU A 3 -23.27 -2.35 -6.49
N ARG A 4 -22.21 -2.71 -5.78
CA ARG A 4 -22.23 -3.01 -4.35
C ARG A 4 -21.68 -1.87 -3.51
N ARG A 5 -20.49 -1.37 -3.85
CA ARG A 5 -19.78 -0.36 -3.06
C ARG A 5 -18.98 0.59 -3.95
N ILE A 6 -18.86 1.84 -3.49
CA ILE A 6 -17.96 2.84 -4.07
C ILE A 6 -16.92 3.18 -3.01
N TYR A 7 -15.66 3.03 -3.36
CA TYR A 7 -14.53 3.46 -2.53
C TYR A 7 -13.89 4.69 -3.14
N LEU A 8 -13.59 5.67 -2.29
CA LEU A 8 -12.83 6.84 -2.67
C LEU A 8 -11.32 6.56 -2.61
N ARG A 9 -10.60 6.92 -3.68
CA ARG A 9 -9.14 6.86 -3.75
C ARG A 9 -8.60 8.29 -3.81
N TYR A 10 -7.84 8.69 -2.80
CA TYR A 10 -7.26 10.04 -2.75
C TYR A 10 -6.02 10.21 -3.64
N PHE A 11 -5.21 9.16 -3.83
CA PHE A 11 -3.93 9.24 -4.54
C PHE A 11 -3.76 8.11 -5.57
N PRO A 12 -3.63 8.45 -6.87
CA PRO A 12 -4.16 9.68 -7.46
C PRO A 12 -5.70 9.74 -7.29
N PRO A 13 -6.33 10.93 -7.35
CA PRO A 13 -7.78 11.08 -7.26
C PRO A 13 -8.54 10.08 -8.14
N GLY A 14 -9.52 9.37 -7.56
CA GLY A 14 -10.28 8.36 -8.29
C GLY A 14 -11.32 7.65 -7.45
N LEU A 15 -12.11 6.83 -8.12
CA LEU A 15 -13.14 5.99 -7.53
C LEU A 15 -12.87 4.54 -7.86
N ARG A 16 -13.15 3.65 -6.92
CA ARG A 16 -13.15 2.21 -7.15
C ARG A 16 -14.55 1.67 -6.92
N LEU A 17 -15.12 1.11 -7.97
CA LEU A 17 -16.45 0.55 -8.02
C LEU A 17 -16.34 -0.96 -7.82
N GLU A 18 -16.98 -1.48 -6.78
CA GLU A 18 -17.13 -2.91 -6.56
C GLU A 18 -18.52 -3.34 -7.00
N TYR A 19 -18.61 -4.28 -7.93
CA TYR A 19 -19.87 -4.75 -8.49
C TYR A 19 -19.90 -6.28 -8.59
N ALA A 20 -21.12 -6.83 -8.55
CA ALA A 20 -21.37 -8.24 -8.74
C ALA A 20 -21.80 -8.52 -10.19
N LEU A 21 -21.20 -9.53 -10.80
CA LEU A 21 -21.62 -10.13 -12.07
C LEU A 21 -22.84 -11.03 -11.85
N SER A 22 -23.53 -11.39 -12.93
CA SER A 22 -24.62 -12.38 -12.90
C SER A 22 -24.15 -13.76 -12.43
N SER A 23 -22.86 -14.07 -12.61
CA SER A 23 -22.21 -15.30 -12.12
C SER A 23 -21.95 -15.31 -10.62
N GLY A 24 -22.25 -14.24 -9.88
CA GLY A 24 -21.95 -14.10 -8.45
C GLY A 24 -20.51 -13.66 -8.14
N ALA A 25 -19.62 -13.62 -9.14
CA ALA A 25 -18.27 -13.09 -8.99
C ALA A 25 -18.29 -11.58 -8.70
N VAL A 26 -17.42 -11.14 -7.79
CA VAL A 26 -17.26 -9.72 -7.43
C VAL A 26 -16.03 -9.18 -8.16
N GLU A 27 -16.25 -8.15 -8.96
CA GLU A 27 -15.20 -7.45 -9.68
C GLU A 27 -15.05 -6.01 -9.19
N ARG A 28 -13.90 -5.42 -9.52
CA ARG A 28 -13.57 -4.04 -9.16
C ARG A 28 -13.12 -3.27 -10.39
N LYS A 29 -13.83 -2.19 -10.71
CA LYS A 29 -13.44 -1.23 -11.75
C LYS A 29 -12.89 0.03 -11.10
N THR A 30 -11.85 0.60 -11.68
CA THR A 30 -11.27 1.87 -11.22
C THR A 30 -11.59 2.95 -12.24
N VAL A 31 -12.01 4.12 -11.75
CA VAL A 31 -12.30 5.32 -12.54
C VAL A 31 -11.37 6.41 -12.04
N ASP A 32 -10.45 6.84 -12.89
CA ASP A 32 -9.48 7.87 -12.53
C ASP A 32 -10.09 9.26 -12.69
N LEU A 33 -9.86 10.13 -11.70
CA LEU A 33 -10.42 11.49 -11.63
C LEU A 33 -9.30 12.52 -11.62
N LEU A 34 -8.35 12.38 -12.55
CA LEU A 34 -7.12 13.18 -12.57
C LEU A 34 -7.38 14.68 -12.77
N HIS A 35 -8.52 15.03 -13.39
CA HIS A 35 -8.91 16.40 -13.68
C HIS A 35 -9.66 17.09 -12.52
N VAL A 36 -9.99 16.36 -11.45
CA VAL A 36 -10.76 16.93 -10.33
C VAL A 36 -9.83 17.71 -9.41
N SER A 37 -10.03 19.02 -9.38
CA SER A 37 -9.37 20.00 -8.52
C SER A 37 -10.37 20.68 -7.58
N ALA A 38 -9.88 21.53 -6.67
CA ALA A 38 -10.73 22.29 -5.75
C ALA A 38 -11.70 23.28 -6.44
N GLU A 39 -11.38 23.69 -7.67
CA GLU A 39 -12.20 24.63 -8.46
C GLU A 39 -13.21 23.90 -9.35
N SER A 40 -13.15 22.57 -9.43
CA SER A 40 -14.00 21.79 -10.31
C SER A 40 -15.46 21.81 -9.86
N ASN A 41 -16.39 22.03 -10.80
CA ASN A 41 -17.81 21.94 -10.51
C ASN A 41 -18.23 20.47 -10.30
N ILE A 42 -18.43 20.09 -9.03
CA ILE A 42 -18.75 18.71 -8.63
C ILE A 42 -20.04 18.20 -9.26
N GLN A 43 -21.07 19.05 -9.40
CA GLN A 43 -22.33 18.64 -10.02
C GLN A 43 -22.13 18.25 -11.49
N HIS A 44 -21.28 19.01 -12.20
CA HIS A 44 -20.94 18.71 -13.59
C HIS A 44 -20.13 17.41 -13.70
N VAL A 45 -19.15 17.21 -12.81
CA VAL A 45 -18.34 15.97 -12.77
C VAL A 45 -19.23 14.75 -12.49
N VAL A 46 -20.18 14.86 -11.56
CA VAL A 46 -21.16 13.80 -11.28
C VAL A 46 -21.98 13.47 -12.53
N ALA A 47 -22.50 14.49 -13.23
CA ALA A 47 -23.28 14.28 -14.44
C ALA A 47 -22.46 13.58 -15.54
N GLN A 48 -21.20 13.99 -15.75
CA GLN A 48 -20.29 13.34 -16.70
C GLN A 48 -20.01 11.89 -16.32
N LEU A 49 -19.82 11.60 -15.03
CA LEU A 49 -19.58 10.23 -14.55
C LEU A 49 -20.80 9.33 -14.73
N LEU A 50 -22.00 9.83 -14.45
CA LEU A 50 -23.25 9.10 -14.68
C LEU A 50 -23.49 8.82 -16.16
N ALA A 51 -23.10 9.74 -17.05
CA ALA A 51 -23.20 9.54 -18.50
C ALA A 51 -22.19 8.51 -19.02
N ARG A 52 -20.97 8.50 -18.47
CA ARG A 52 -19.87 7.63 -18.93
C ARG A 52 -19.96 6.21 -18.38
N GLU A 53 -20.41 6.04 -17.14
CA GLU A 53 -20.33 4.78 -16.42
C GLU A 53 -21.70 4.15 -16.18
N LYS A 54 -22.01 3.10 -16.97
CA LYS A 54 -23.28 2.35 -16.88
C LYS A 54 -23.56 1.74 -15.49
N LEU A 55 -22.52 1.55 -14.67
CA LEU A 55 -22.63 1.02 -13.31
C LEU A 55 -23.15 2.06 -12.30
N LEU A 56 -23.07 3.34 -12.63
CA LEU A 56 -23.53 4.43 -11.77
C LEU A 56 -24.95 4.83 -12.16
N THR A 57 -25.93 4.46 -11.35
CA THR A 57 -27.33 4.87 -11.55
C THR A 57 -27.60 6.24 -10.93
N LYS A 58 -28.66 6.92 -11.39
CA LYS A 58 -29.08 8.24 -10.85
C LYS A 58 -29.32 8.22 -9.33
N ALA A 59 -29.70 7.07 -8.77
CA ALA A 59 -29.90 6.89 -7.33
C ALA A 59 -28.61 7.08 -6.51
N VAL A 60 -27.43 6.88 -7.13
CA VAL A 60 -26.12 6.97 -6.46
C VAL A 60 -25.52 8.39 -6.57
N ALA A 61 -26.13 9.28 -7.36
CA ALA A 61 -25.70 10.66 -7.55
C ALA A 61 -25.43 11.43 -6.23
N PRO A 62 -26.32 11.42 -5.22
CA PRO A 62 -26.06 12.14 -3.97
C PRO A 62 -24.90 11.55 -3.17
N LYS A 63 -24.69 10.22 -3.24
CA LYS A 63 -23.53 9.60 -2.58
C LYS A 63 -22.24 9.95 -3.30
N LEU A 64 -22.29 10.02 -4.62
CA LEU A 64 -21.15 10.38 -5.45
C LEU A 64 -20.71 11.83 -5.21
N SER A 65 -21.66 12.77 -5.11
CA SER A 65 -21.34 14.17 -4.78
C SER A 65 -20.69 14.28 -3.40
N GLU A 66 -21.21 13.59 -2.38
CA GLU A 66 -20.61 13.54 -1.03
C GLU A 66 -19.14 13.05 -1.08
N LEU A 67 -18.87 11.98 -1.82
CA LEU A 67 -17.52 11.44 -1.96
C LEU A 67 -16.56 12.41 -2.70
N LEU A 68 -17.04 13.10 -3.73
CA LEU A 68 -16.24 14.09 -4.46
C LEU A 68 -15.97 15.33 -3.61
N HIS A 69 -16.94 15.80 -2.82
CA HIS A 69 -16.73 16.86 -1.86
C HIS A 69 -15.64 16.48 -0.84
N ARG A 70 -15.67 15.27 -0.28
CA ARG A 70 -14.61 14.78 0.61
C ARG A 70 -13.24 14.71 -0.06
N LEU A 71 -13.19 14.39 -1.35
CA LEU A 71 -11.95 14.38 -2.11
C LEU A 71 -11.36 15.78 -2.23
N VAL A 72 -12.17 16.76 -2.60
CA VAL A 72 -11.78 18.16 -2.72
C VAL A 72 -11.37 18.73 -1.36
N GLU A 73 -12.15 18.49 -0.31
CA GLU A 73 -11.83 18.90 1.06
C GLU A 73 -10.49 18.32 1.51
N LYS A 74 -10.22 17.05 1.19
CA LYS A 74 -8.92 16.43 1.49
C LYS A 74 -7.80 17.10 0.71
N GLN A 75 -7.98 17.43 -0.57
CA GLN A 75 -6.99 18.15 -1.36
C GLN A 75 -6.66 19.51 -0.73
N LEU A 76 -7.66 20.27 -0.30
CA LEU A 76 -7.47 21.56 0.38
C LEU A 76 -6.72 21.38 1.71
N SER A 77 -7.13 20.41 2.54
CA SER A 77 -6.44 20.13 3.81
C SER A 77 -4.96 19.80 3.64
N LEU A 78 -4.60 19.13 2.55
CA LEU A 78 -3.23 18.75 2.25
C LEU A 78 -2.38 19.94 1.77
N VAL A 79 -2.99 20.96 1.17
CA VAL A 79 -2.31 22.20 0.81
C VAL A 79 -1.99 23.00 2.07
N SER A 80 -2.94 23.09 3.00
CA SER A 80 -2.74 23.77 4.30
C SER A 80 -1.77 23.01 5.22
N ALA A 81 -1.77 21.67 5.20
CA ALA A 81 -0.89 20.84 6.01
C ALA A 81 0.56 20.75 5.51
N ARG A 82 0.94 21.45 4.44
CA ARG A 82 2.34 21.48 3.96
C ARG A 82 3.32 22.13 4.93
N GLU A 83 2.82 22.74 6.01
CA GLU A 83 3.61 23.32 7.10
C GLU A 83 3.86 22.33 8.26
N ASP A 84 3.44 21.06 8.14
CA ASP A 84 3.68 20.06 9.18
C ASP A 84 5.19 19.77 9.32
N SER A 85 5.77 20.21 10.45
CA SER A 85 7.13 19.87 10.82
C SER A 85 7.24 18.37 11.11
N PHE A 86 8.12 17.67 10.40
CA PHE A 86 8.40 16.26 10.69
C PHE A 86 9.23 16.15 11.97
N GLN A 87 8.72 15.40 12.95
CA GLN A 87 9.44 15.10 14.18
C GLN A 87 9.98 13.68 14.19
N LEU A 88 11.17 13.52 14.78
CA LEU A 88 11.78 12.21 14.99
C LEU A 88 10.95 11.41 15.99
N HIS A 89 10.28 10.36 15.52
CA HIS A 89 9.49 9.49 16.41
C HIS A 89 10.39 8.52 17.20
N SER A 90 11.34 7.85 16.54
CA SER A 90 12.19 6.84 17.16
C SER A 90 13.45 6.54 16.34
N VAL A 91 14.49 6.04 17.00
CA VAL A 91 15.75 5.60 16.39
C VAL A 91 16.00 4.15 16.76
N HIS A 92 16.21 3.29 15.76
CA HIS A 92 16.42 1.86 15.96
C HIS A 92 17.71 1.41 15.28
N ARG A 93 18.64 0.83 16.04
CA ARG A 93 19.80 0.11 15.49
C ARG A 93 19.38 -1.31 15.15
N ALA A 94 18.99 -1.52 13.90
CA ALA A 94 18.45 -2.79 13.44
C ALA A 94 19.52 -3.88 13.32
N HIS A 95 20.67 -3.57 12.72
CA HIS A 95 21.65 -4.57 12.26
C HIS A 95 23.05 -4.30 12.83
N ALA A 96 23.85 -5.36 12.96
CA ALA A 96 25.25 -5.26 13.37
C ALA A 96 26.18 -4.82 12.23
N LEU A 97 25.82 -5.17 10.99
CA LEU A 97 26.55 -4.78 9.78
C LEU A 97 25.78 -3.71 8.98
N PRO A 98 26.43 -3.03 8.02
CA PRO A 98 25.81 -1.96 7.24
C PRO A 98 24.47 -2.37 6.63
N MET A 99 23.48 -1.51 6.79
CA MET A 99 22.15 -1.70 6.23
C MET A 99 22.18 -1.32 4.75
N THR A 100 21.62 -2.17 3.89
CA THR A 100 21.62 -1.99 2.43
C THR A 100 20.35 -1.29 1.96
N ASN A 101 19.20 -1.66 2.53
CA ASN A 101 17.91 -1.16 2.08
C ASN A 101 16.86 -1.24 3.20
N PHE A 102 15.75 -0.55 3.01
CA PHE A 102 14.57 -0.63 3.86
C PHE A 102 13.29 -0.45 3.03
N THR A 103 12.17 -0.98 3.53
CA THR A 103 10.87 -0.85 2.88
C THR A 103 9.75 -0.78 3.91
N CYS A 104 8.66 -0.10 3.57
CA CYS A 104 7.50 0.05 4.45
C CYS A 104 6.22 -0.50 3.79
N SER A 105 5.34 -1.03 4.63
CA SER A 105 3.97 -1.36 4.23
C SER A 105 3.19 -0.10 3.86
N LYS A 106 2.12 -0.25 3.06
CA LYS A 106 1.26 0.87 2.64
C LYS A 106 0.72 1.70 3.81
N HIS A 107 0.44 1.05 4.95
CA HIS A 107 -0.07 1.69 6.15
C HIS A 107 1.03 2.09 7.15
N ALA A 108 2.31 1.96 6.78
CA ALA A 108 3.48 2.20 7.63
C ALA A 108 3.49 1.41 8.97
N ARG A 109 2.64 0.39 9.12
CA ARG A 109 2.56 -0.43 10.33
C ARG A 109 3.72 -1.39 10.47
N VAL A 110 4.20 -1.88 9.34
CA VAL A 110 5.34 -2.80 9.24
C VAL A 110 6.43 -2.15 8.38
N VAL A 111 7.66 -2.23 8.86
CA VAL A 111 8.90 -1.80 8.19
C VAL A 111 9.83 -2.99 8.14
N ALA A 112 10.48 -3.23 7.00
CA ALA A 112 11.51 -4.23 6.88
C ALA A 112 12.84 -3.58 6.48
N THR A 113 13.93 -4.10 7.03
CA THR A 113 15.30 -3.66 6.74
C THR A 113 16.13 -4.87 6.33
N CYS A 114 17.15 -4.66 5.50
CA CYS A 114 18.10 -5.70 5.13
C CYS A 114 19.54 -5.20 5.24
N SER A 115 20.47 -6.13 5.43
CA SER A 115 21.86 -5.82 5.77
C SER A 115 22.87 -6.81 5.18
N TYR A 116 24.14 -6.41 5.26
CA TYR A 116 25.32 -7.25 5.06
C TYR A 116 25.40 -8.43 6.04
N ASP A 117 24.66 -8.41 7.16
CA ASP A 117 24.55 -9.55 8.08
C ASP A 117 23.77 -10.74 7.53
N LYS A 118 23.34 -10.67 6.25
CA LYS A 118 22.60 -11.70 5.52
C LYS A 118 21.18 -11.94 6.06
N THR A 119 20.71 -11.04 6.92
CA THR A 119 19.38 -11.10 7.50
C THR A 119 18.49 -9.96 7.04
N ILE A 120 17.19 -10.19 7.19
CA ILE A 120 16.16 -9.16 7.05
C ILE A 120 15.49 -9.03 8.41
N LYS A 121 15.30 -7.82 8.91
CA LYS A 121 14.58 -7.58 10.17
C LYS A 121 13.28 -6.86 9.89
N VAL A 122 12.22 -7.28 10.57
CA VAL A 122 10.86 -6.74 10.40
C VAL A 122 10.39 -6.09 11.70
N PHE A 123 10.08 -4.80 11.63
CA PHE A 123 9.68 -3.97 12.76
C PHE A 123 8.24 -3.51 12.64
N ARG A 124 7.59 -3.33 13.78
CA ARG A 124 6.27 -2.68 13.92
C ARG A 124 6.41 -1.46 14.84
N PRO A 125 6.80 -0.29 14.31
CA PRO A 125 7.26 0.84 15.13
C PRO A 125 6.17 1.43 16.04
N PHE A 126 4.89 1.26 15.70
CA PHE A 126 3.77 1.84 16.43
C PHE A 126 3.11 0.87 17.42
N GLU A 127 3.56 -0.39 17.50
CA GLU A 127 3.03 -1.36 18.45
C GLU A 127 3.87 -1.36 19.72
N LYS A 128 3.23 -1.16 20.89
CA LYS A 128 3.88 -1.12 22.22
C LYS A 128 4.61 -2.41 22.62
N LYS A 129 4.48 -3.49 21.84
CA LYS A 129 5.12 -4.79 22.09
C LYS A 129 6.20 -5.06 21.04
N LEU A 130 7.40 -4.54 21.25
CA LEU A 130 8.60 -5.13 20.65
C LEU A 130 9.74 -5.09 21.65
N VAL A 131 9.81 -6.13 22.48
CA VAL A 131 11.12 -6.67 22.88
C VAL A 131 11.85 -6.99 21.59
N ALA A 132 13.03 -6.41 21.42
CA ALA A 132 13.99 -6.77 20.38
C ALA A 132 14.41 -8.23 20.60
N ASP A 133 13.57 -9.14 20.16
CA ASP A 133 13.81 -10.58 20.24
C ASP A 133 14.12 -11.07 18.83
N ASP A 134 15.00 -12.06 18.73
CA ASP A 134 15.43 -12.71 17.47
C ASP A 134 14.25 -13.18 16.61
N LYS A 135 13.07 -13.27 17.21
CA LYS A 135 11.77 -13.50 16.57
C LYS A 135 11.41 -12.49 15.48
N THR A 136 12.09 -11.37 15.28
CA THR A 136 11.82 -10.44 14.16
C THR A 136 12.74 -10.60 12.96
N THR A 137 13.67 -11.55 13.01
CA THR A 137 14.69 -11.77 11.99
C THR A 137 14.27 -12.86 11.01
N LEU A 138 14.31 -12.57 9.73
CA LEU A 138 14.21 -13.54 8.64
C LEU A 138 15.64 -13.91 8.22
N SER A 139 16.05 -15.12 8.55
CA SER A 139 17.35 -15.69 8.20
C SER A 139 17.21 -16.80 7.17
N GLY A 140 18.24 -16.99 6.35
CA GLY A 140 18.27 -18.05 5.33
C GLY A 140 19.01 -17.68 4.06
N HIS A 141 19.31 -16.39 3.84
CA HIS A 141 20.22 -16.00 2.77
C HIS A 141 21.67 -16.33 3.14
N GLU A 142 22.44 -16.78 2.15
CA GLU A 142 23.86 -17.16 2.34
C GLU A 142 24.81 -16.00 2.03
N GLY A 143 24.29 -14.97 1.37
CA GLY A 143 25.00 -13.74 1.00
C GLY A 143 24.28 -12.49 1.48
N VAL A 144 24.92 -11.34 1.24
CA VAL A 144 24.39 -10.02 1.58
C VAL A 144 23.01 -9.83 0.95
N VAL A 145 22.02 -9.46 1.77
CA VAL A 145 20.70 -9.09 1.25
C VAL A 145 20.76 -7.66 0.77
N PHE A 146 20.59 -7.46 -0.54
CA PHE A 146 20.79 -6.16 -1.16
C PHE A 146 19.48 -5.38 -1.31
N CYS A 147 18.37 -6.07 -1.54
CA CYS A 147 17.07 -5.43 -1.74
C CYS A 147 15.94 -6.19 -1.05
N VAL A 148 14.92 -5.42 -0.68
CA VAL A 148 13.71 -5.93 -0.03
C VAL A 148 12.48 -5.15 -0.49
N ALA A 149 11.37 -5.85 -0.74
CA ALA A 149 10.12 -5.25 -1.20
C ALA A 149 8.90 -5.97 -0.64
N PHE A 150 7.93 -5.23 -0.10
CA PHE A 150 6.62 -5.77 0.25
C PHE A 150 5.71 -5.92 -0.97
N ASN A 151 4.82 -6.91 -0.92
CA ASN A 151 3.72 -7.00 -1.87
C ASN A 151 2.66 -5.90 -1.58
N LYS A 152 2.60 -4.89 -2.44
CA LYS A 152 1.60 -3.82 -2.27
C LYS A 152 0.25 -4.25 -2.87
N PRO A 153 -0.90 -3.96 -2.23
CA PRO A 153 -1.08 -3.15 -1.02
C PRO A 153 -1.17 -3.95 0.30
N HIS A 154 -1.24 -5.28 0.25
CA HIS A 154 -1.55 -6.13 1.41
C HIS A 154 -0.39 -6.28 2.42
N ALA A 155 0.86 -6.19 1.95
CA ALA A 155 2.09 -6.26 2.74
C ALA A 155 2.22 -7.51 3.62
N ASN A 156 1.61 -8.63 3.22
CA ASN A 156 1.72 -9.93 3.88
C ASN A 156 2.88 -10.81 3.36
N LEU A 157 3.40 -10.48 2.18
CA LEU A 157 4.57 -11.13 1.58
C LEU A 157 5.69 -10.12 1.39
N LEU A 158 6.91 -10.60 1.56
CA LEU A 158 8.13 -9.82 1.36
C LEU A 158 9.04 -10.58 0.40
N LEU A 159 9.52 -9.90 -0.63
CA LEU A 159 10.51 -10.39 -1.56
C LEU A 159 11.87 -9.83 -1.15
N SER A 160 12.90 -10.65 -1.15
CA SER A 160 14.28 -10.22 -0.96
C SER A 160 15.20 -10.76 -2.04
N GLY A 161 16.18 -9.96 -2.44
CA GLY A 161 17.26 -10.35 -3.34
C GLY A 161 18.60 -10.30 -2.63
N SER A 162 19.42 -11.33 -2.83
CA SER A 162 20.72 -11.47 -2.18
C SER A 162 21.84 -11.77 -3.19
N PHE A 163 23.07 -11.46 -2.79
CA PHE A 163 24.28 -11.87 -3.50
C PHE A 163 24.54 -13.39 -3.48
N ASP A 164 23.72 -14.18 -2.79
CA ASP A 164 23.69 -15.64 -2.95
C ASP A 164 23.07 -16.11 -4.29
N LYS A 165 22.79 -15.17 -5.21
CA LYS A 165 22.16 -15.41 -6.51
C LYS A 165 20.73 -15.95 -6.40
N THR A 166 20.08 -15.75 -5.24
CA THR A 166 18.69 -16.15 -5.02
C THR A 166 17.81 -14.98 -4.65
N CYS A 167 16.55 -15.08 -5.05
CA CYS A 167 15.47 -14.26 -4.52
C CYS A 167 14.58 -15.12 -3.63
N ARG A 168 14.17 -14.62 -2.47
CA ARG A 168 13.31 -15.36 -1.53
C ARG A 168 12.00 -14.62 -1.29
N ILE A 169 10.91 -15.37 -1.24
CA ILE A 169 9.62 -14.88 -0.76
C ILE A 169 9.42 -15.31 0.67
N TRP A 170 9.06 -14.36 1.52
CA TRP A 170 8.82 -14.53 2.94
C TRP A 170 7.38 -14.22 3.25
N ASP A 171 6.79 -15.01 4.14
CA ASP A 171 5.55 -14.66 4.82
C ASP A 171 5.90 -13.78 6.03
N VAL A 172 5.37 -12.56 6.07
CA VAL A 172 5.72 -11.56 7.09
C VAL A 172 5.16 -11.93 8.46
N ASP A 173 3.99 -12.57 8.49
CA ASP A 173 3.30 -12.93 9.73
C ASP A 173 3.83 -14.27 10.26
N LYS A 174 4.00 -15.25 9.37
CA LYS A 174 4.52 -16.58 9.73
C LYS A 174 6.05 -16.61 9.86
N LYS A 175 6.75 -15.63 9.28
CA LYS A 175 8.22 -15.53 9.25
C LYS A 175 8.92 -16.72 8.60
N THR A 176 8.21 -17.38 7.69
CA THR A 176 8.70 -18.54 6.96
C THR A 176 9.05 -18.16 5.52
N CYS A 177 10.13 -18.73 4.99
CA CYS A 177 10.40 -18.68 3.56
C CYS A 177 9.37 -19.54 2.81
N LYS A 178 8.59 -18.93 1.92
CA LYS A 178 7.59 -19.61 1.08
C LYS A 178 8.17 -20.17 -0.20
N GLY A 179 9.22 -19.54 -0.72
CA GLY A 179 9.81 -19.95 -1.98
C GLY A 179 11.18 -19.31 -2.19
N VAL A 180 12.07 -20.08 -2.81
CA VAL A 180 13.40 -19.64 -3.23
C VAL A 180 13.44 -19.71 -4.75
N PHE A 181 13.72 -18.56 -5.37
CA PHE A 181 13.89 -18.42 -6.80
C PHE A 181 15.39 -18.35 -7.08
N LYS A 182 15.86 -19.28 -7.90
CA LYS A 182 17.23 -19.30 -8.41
C LYS A 182 17.17 -19.04 -9.91
N GLY A 183 18.08 -18.22 -10.41
CA GLY A 183 18.27 -18.08 -11.86
C GLY A 183 18.76 -19.39 -12.46
N ALA A 184 18.45 -19.61 -13.74
CA ALA A 184 19.06 -20.71 -14.50
C ALA A 184 20.59 -20.50 -14.59
N PRO A 185 21.38 -21.59 -14.62
CA PRO A 185 22.84 -21.52 -14.73
C PRO A 185 23.30 -20.86 -16.03
#